data_AF-A0A1V2NPP6-F1
#
_entry.id   AF-A0A1V2NPP6-F1
#
_cell.length_a   1.000
_cell.length_b   1.000
_cell.length_c   1.000
_cell.angle_alpha   90.00
_cell.angle_beta   90.00
_cell.angle_gamma   90.00
#
_symmetry.space_group_name_H-M   'P 1'
#
loop_
_entity.id
_entity.type
_entity.pdbx_description
1 polymer ?
#
loop_
_entity_poly.entity_id
_entity_poly.type
_entity_poly.pdbx_seq_one_letter_code
_entity_poly.pdbx_strand_id
1 'polypeptide(L)'
;MSGVAQDMSSFWRIFTYQHGRISGTFVVHGGKDGAHHVKPYDVTVYADDSHSWGRVLRSDDLTAFYRNGSVEIPAHMIREGVRPDVEDVMGELVVAIAACIAAFESSAQEPTPDPVALGALSRTQDRMGWNHTNGSTA
;
A
#
# COMPACT_ATOMS: atom_id res chain seq x y z
N MET A 1 -9.09 8.43 -33.05
CA MET A 1 -9.64 7.99 -31.75
C MET A 1 -8.75 8.56 -30.67
N SER A 2 -9.27 9.38 -29.75
CA SER A 2 -8.49 9.87 -28.60
C SER A 2 -8.64 8.89 -27.44
N GLY A 3 -7.53 8.33 -26.97
CA GLY A 3 -7.52 7.54 -25.73
C GLY A 3 -7.55 8.47 -24.51
N VAL A 4 -8.30 8.08 -23.49
CA VAL A 4 -8.28 8.72 -22.16
C VAL A 4 -7.69 7.71 -21.18
N ALA A 5 -6.63 8.11 -20.47
CA ALA A 5 -6.06 7.36 -19.36
C ALA A 5 -6.58 7.96 -18.05
N GLN A 6 -6.95 7.10 -17.10
CA GLN A 6 -7.39 7.50 -15.76
C GLN A 6 -6.48 6.86 -14.72
N ASP A 7 -6.06 7.65 -13.74
CA ASP A 7 -5.39 7.11 -12.56
C ASP A 7 -6.43 6.39 -11.70
N MET A 8 -6.13 5.14 -11.38
CA MET A 8 -7.00 4.26 -10.63
C MET A 8 -6.39 3.88 -9.27
N SER A 9 -5.23 4.46 -8.90
CA SER A 9 -4.46 4.16 -7.67
C SER A 9 -5.23 4.40 -6.36
N SER A 10 -6.30 5.18 -6.41
CA SER A 10 -7.25 5.37 -5.31
C SER A 10 -8.20 4.18 -5.09
N PHE A 11 -8.39 3.33 -6.10
CA PHE A 11 -9.33 2.19 -6.07
C PHE A 11 -8.61 0.84 -5.97
N TRP A 12 -7.42 0.72 -6.57
CA TRP A 12 -6.60 -0.47 -6.49
C TRP A 12 -5.12 -0.12 -6.34
N ARG A 13 -4.36 -0.92 -5.60
CA ARG A 13 -2.91 -0.73 -5.44
C ARG A 13 -2.20 -2.07 -5.56
N ILE A 14 -0.97 -1.99 -6.04
CA ILE A 14 -0.12 -3.14 -6.30
C ILE A 14 0.94 -3.21 -5.19
N PHE A 15 1.08 -4.40 -4.60
CA PHE A 15 2.05 -4.66 -3.53
C PHE A 15 2.92 -5.84 -3.91
N THR A 16 4.22 -5.73 -3.64
CA THR A 16 5.14 -6.86 -3.74
C THR A 16 5.42 -7.40 -2.35
N TYR A 17 5.29 -8.71 -2.18
CA TYR A 17 5.58 -9.42 -0.95
C TYR A 17 6.68 -10.45 -1.21
N GLN A 18 7.60 -10.60 -0.26
CA GLN A 18 8.65 -11.60 -0.32
C GLN A 18 9.01 -12.08 1.08
N HIS A 19 8.51 -13.26 1.45
CA HIS A 19 8.83 -13.91 2.71
C HIS A 19 8.45 -15.39 2.68
N GLY A 20 9.27 -16.24 3.31
CA GLY A 20 9.02 -17.68 3.37
C GLY A 20 8.88 -18.29 1.98
N ARG A 21 7.81 -19.07 1.76
CA ARG A 21 7.52 -19.71 0.47
C ARG A 21 6.73 -18.81 -0.49
N ILE A 22 6.37 -17.60 -0.09
CA ILE A 22 5.52 -16.70 -0.89
C ILE A 22 6.33 -15.52 -1.41
N SER A 23 6.37 -15.36 -2.73
CA SER A 23 6.98 -14.21 -3.38
C SER A 23 6.18 -13.75 -4.58
N GLY A 24 5.92 -12.45 -4.68
CA GLY A 24 5.34 -11.86 -5.89
C GLY A 24 4.38 -10.74 -5.62
N THR A 25 3.48 -10.51 -6.57
CA THR A 25 2.67 -9.30 -6.63
C THR A 25 1.20 -9.55 -6.35
N PHE A 26 0.64 -8.80 -5.41
CA PHE A 26 -0.77 -8.76 -5.06
C PHE A 26 -1.40 -7.44 -5.52
N VAL A 27 -2.67 -7.51 -5.93
CA VAL A 27 -3.52 -6.34 -6.17
C VAL A 27 -4.53 -6.26 -5.04
N VAL A 28 -4.51 -5.18 -4.28
CA VAL A 28 -5.50 -4.87 -3.25
C VAL A 28 -6.50 -3.90 -3.83
N HIS A 29 -7.78 -4.26 -3.76
CA HIS A 29 -8.89 -3.43 -4.18
C HIS A 29 -9.58 -2.84 -2.94
N GLY A 30 -9.63 -1.52 -2.88
CA GLY A 30 -10.36 -0.75 -1.87
C GLY A 30 -11.86 -0.86 -2.08
N GLY A 31 -12.58 -1.45 -1.13
CA GLY A 31 -14.04 -1.32 -1.03
C GLY A 31 -14.44 -0.18 -0.11
N LYS A 32 -15.74 0.11 -0.07
CA LYS A 32 -16.32 1.01 0.94
C LYS A 32 -16.27 0.33 2.31
N ASP A 33 -16.20 1.14 3.36
CA ASP A 33 -16.29 0.69 4.76
C ASP A 33 -15.17 -0.25 5.24
N GLY A 34 -13.96 -0.11 4.68
CA GLY A 34 -12.79 -0.90 5.09
C GLY A 34 -12.82 -2.37 4.63
N ALA A 35 -13.79 -2.74 3.79
CA ALA A 35 -13.80 -4.04 3.13
C ALA A 35 -12.79 -4.02 1.97
N HIS A 36 -11.81 -4.91 1.98
CA HIS A 36 -10.85 -5.06 0.89
C HIS A 36 -11.00 -6.43 0.23
N HIS A 37 -10.69 -6.53 -1.05
CA HIS A 37 -10.41 -7.83 -1.65
C HIS A 37 -9.06 -7.82 -2.33
N VAL A 38 -8.38 -8.95 -2.26
CA VAL A 38 -6.99 -9.09 -2.69
C VAL A 38 -6.90 -10.24 -3.68
N LYS A 39 -6.18 -10.00 -4.77
CA LYS A 39 -5.94 -10.98 -5.83
C LYS A 39 -4.44 -11.11 -6.08
N PRO A 40 -3.91 -12.33 -6.26
CA PRO A 40 -2.56 -12.49 -6.77
C PRO A 40 -2.52 -12.05 -8.25
N TYR A 41 -1.45 -11.43 -8.69
CA TYR A 41 -1.23 -11.10 -10.10
C TYR A 41 -0.13 -11.98 -10.70
N ASP A 42 0.95 -12.13 -9.93
CA ASP A 42 2.08 -13.00 -10.24
C ASP A 42 2.74 -13.42 -8.92
N VAL A 43 2.07 -14.30 -8.18
CA VAL A 43 2.55 -14.77 -6.87
C VAL A 43 3.04 -16.19 -7.01
N THR A 44 4.32 -16.41 -6.75
CA THR A 44 4.91 -17.75 -6.68
C THR A 44 4.79 -18.28 -5.26
N VAL A 45 4.19 -19.46 -5.14
CA VAL A 45 4.23 -20.33 -3.98
C VAL A 45 5.31 -21.38 -4.23
N TYR A 46 6.43 -21.26 -3.55
CA TYR A 46 7.52 -22.23 -3.65
C TYR A 46 7.18 -23.50 -2.87
N ALA A 47 7.60 -24.66 -3.41
CA ALA A 47 7.36 -25.94 -2.76
C ALA A 47 8.18 -26.12 -1.48
N ASP A 48 9.32 -25.43 -1.40
CA ASP A 48 10.26 -25.48 -0.29
C ASP A 48 11.06 -24.18 -0.17
N ASP A 49 11.86 -24.05 0.88
CA ASP A 49 12.71 -22.88 1.14
C ASP A 49 13.92 -22.75 0.20
N SER A 50 14.19 -23.77 -0.64
CA SER A 50 15.26 -23.67 -1.66
C SER A 50 14.85 -22.79 -2.84
N HIS A 51 13.55 -22.49 -2.96
CA HIS A 51 12.95 -21.69 -4.03
C HIS A 51 13.30 -22.22 -5.44
N SER A 52 13.55 -23.53 -5.57
CA SER A 52 13.99 -24.14 -6.83
C SER A 52 12.84 -24.38 -7.82
N TRP A 53 11.61 -24.52 -7.32
CA TRP A 53 10.39 -24.62 -8.12
C TRP A 53 9.16 -24.22 -7.29
N GLY A 54 8.06 -23.89 -7.98
CA GLY A 54 6.83 -23.47 -7.33
C GLY A 54 5.64 -23.33 -8.27
N ARG A 55 4.49 -23.01 -7.69
CA ARG A 55 3.25 -22.68 -8.40
C ARG A 55 3.11 -21.17 -8.52
N VAL A 56 2.85 -20.69 -9.73
CA VAL A 56 2.45 -19.29 -9.94
C VAL A 56 0.92 -19.17 -9.85
N LEU A 57 0.46 -18.27 -8.98
CA LEU A 57 -0.94 -17.87 -8.82
C LEU A 57 -1.21 -16.59 -9.61
N ARG A 58 -2.27 -16.63 -10.41
CA ARG A 58 -2.80 -15.54 -11.25
C ARG A 58 -4.10 -14.98 -10.69
N SER A 59 -4.56 -13.86 -11.23
CA SER A 59 -5.72 -13.12 -10.71
C SER A 59 -7.06 -13.88 -10.72
N ASP A 60 -7.13 -14.96 -11.49
CA ASP A 60 -8.27 -15.87 -11.59
C ASP A 60 -8.14 -17.12 -10.71
N ASP A 61 -6.99 -17.33 -10.06
CA ASP A 61 -6.73 -18.54 -9.28
C ASP A 61 -7.28 -18.48 -7.85
N LEU A 62 -7.29 -17.29 -7.24
CA LEU A 62 -8.01 -17.07 -5.97
C LEU A 62 -8.49 -15.62 -5.80
N THR A 63 -9.48 -15.45 -4.93
CA THR A 63 -9.87 -14.13 -4.39
C THR A 63 -9.95 -14.21 -2.88
N ALA A 64 -9.22 -13.33 -2.20
CA ALA A 64 -9.27 -13.15 -0.76
C ALA A 64 -10.09 -11.90 -0.40
N PHE A 65 -10.73 -11.94 0.76
CA PHE A 65 -11.49 -10.82 1.32
C PHE A 65 -10.91 -10.44 2.68
N TYR A 66 -10.88 -9.15 2.97
CA TYR A 66 -10.59 -8.63 4.29
C TYR A 66 -11.79 -7.85 4.80
N ARG A 67 -12.28 -8.27 5.95
CA ARG A 67 -13.46 -7.70 6.61
C ARG A 67 -13.34 -7.91 8.10
N ASN A 68 -13.71 -6.91 8.88
CA ASN A 68 -13.71 -6.97 10.36
C ASN A 68 -12.35 -7.41 10.95
N GLY A 69 -11.24 -6.94 10.36
CA GLY A 69 -9.89 -7.26 10.86
C GLY A 69 -9.39 -8.67 10.52
N SER A 70 -10.10 -9.44 9.69
CA SER A 70 -9.73 -10.80 9.34
C SER A 70 -9.66 -11.00 7.83
N VAL A 71 -8.69 -11.81 7.39
CA VAL A 71 -8.56 -12.27 6.01
C VAL A 71 -9.28 -13.61 5.85
N GLU A 72 -10.08 -13.71 4.80
CA GLU A 72 -10.83 -14.92 4.45
C GLU A 72 -10.59 -15.26 2.97
N ILE A 73 -10.29 -16.53 2.70
CA ILE A 73 -10.16 -17.07 1.35
C ILE A 73 -11.23 -18.16 1.19
N PRO A 74 -12.43 -17.84 0.66
CA PRO A 74 -13.49 -18.83 0.54
C PRO A 74 -13.07 -19.99 -0.36
N ALA A 75 -13.29 -21.23 0.05
CA ALA A 75 -12.86 -22.41 -0.70
C ALA A 75 -13.38 -22.43 -2.16
N HIS A 76 -14.61 -21.96 -2.39
CA HIS A 76 -15.21 -21.87 -3.72
C HIS A 76 -14.61 -20.78 -4.61
N MET A 77 -13.82 -19.86 -4.04
CA MET A 77 -13.09 -18.82 -4.77
C MET A 77 -11.66 -19.28 -5.11
N ILE A 78 -11.24 -20.47 -4.70
CA ILE A 78 -9.95 -21.06 -5.06
C ILE A 78 -10.18 -21.98 -6.26
N ARG A 79 -9.42 -21.77 -7.33
CA ARG A 79 -9.46 -22.59 -8.54
C ARG A 79 -8.91 -23.98 -8.25
N GLU A 80 -9.58 -24.99 -8.80
CA GLU A 80 -9.28 -26.39 -8.51
C GLU A 80 -7.83 -26.80 -8.85
N GLY A 81 -7.28 -26.29 -9.96
CA GLY A 81 -5.92 -26.64 -10.40
C GLY A 81 -4.79 -26.15 -9.48
N VAL A 82 -5.06 -25.19 -8.59
CA VAL A 82 -4.08 -24.66 -7.62
C VAL A 82 -4.48 -24.93 -6.18
N ARG A 83 -5.65 -25.54 -5.95
CA ARG A 83 -6.20 -25.73 -4.60
C ARG A 83 -5.22 -26.42 -3.64
N PRO A 84 -4.56 -27.54 -4.02
CA PRO A 84 -3.62 -28.20 -3.12
C PRO A 84 -2.45 -27.29 -2.73
N ASP A 85 -1.92 -26.52 -3.69
CA ASP A 85 -0.81 -25.60 -3.47
C ASP A 85 -1.24 -24.46 -2.52
N VAL A 86 -2.46 -23.93 -2.68
CA VAL A 86 -3.01 -22.87 -1.83
C VAL A 86 -3.33 -23.36 -0.41
N GLU A 87 -3.90 -24.56 -0.28
CA GLU A 87 -4.24 -25.15 1.02
C GLU A 87 -2.99 -25.47 1.86
N ASP A 88 -1.91 -25.94 1.22
CA ASP A 88 -0.62 -26.21 1.88
C ASP A 88 0.02 -24.96 2.50
N VAL A 89 -0.18 -23.79 1.87
CA VAL A 89 0.40 -22.51 2.32
C VAL A 89 -0.63 -21.52 2.85
N MET A 90 -1.84 -21.98 3.19
CA MET A 90 -2.97 -21.11 3.57
C MET A 90 -2.60 -20.08 4.66
N GLY A 91 -1.87 -20.53 5.69
CA GLY A 91 -1.42 -19.66 6.78
C GLY A 91 -0.46 -18.56 6.32
N GLU A 92 0.51 -18.91 5.46
CA GLU A 92 1.46 -17.94 4.89
C GLU A 92 0.75 -16.95 3.95
N LEU A 93 -0.21 -17.42 3.15
CA LEU A 93 -1.01 -16.56 2.26
C LEU A 93 -1.82 -15.54 3.04
N VAL A 94 -2.46 -15.95 4.14
CA VAL A 94 -3.19 -15.05 5.04
C VAL A 94 -2.26 -13.96 5.59
N VAL A 95 -1.05 -14.32 6.01
CA VAL A 95 -0.04 -13.35 6.50
C VAL A 95 0.39 -12.38 5.39
N ALA A 96 0.68 -12.89 4.18
CA ALA A 96 1.06 -12.07 3.04
C ALA A 96 -0.04 -11.07 2.66
N ILE A 97 -1.28 -11.52 2.61
CA ILE A 97 -2.45 -10.68 2.30
C ILE A 97 -2.66 -9.62 3.39
N ALA A 98 -2.59 -10.01 4.67
CA ALA A 98 -2.71 -9.08 5.80
C ALA A 98 -1.62 -7.99 5.75
N ALA A 99 -0.38 -8.34 5.40
CA ALA A 99 0.70 -7.38 5.22
C ALA A 99 0.42 -6.38 4.08
N CYS A 100 -0.13 -6.86 2.95
CA CYS A 100 -0.52 -5.97 1.84
C CYS A 100 -1.64 -5.00 2.25
N ILE A 101 -2.61 -5.46 3.04
CA ILE A 101 -3.70 -4.62 3.55
C ILE A 101 -3.18 -3.57 4.54
N ALA A 102 -2.31 -3.96 5.47
CA ALA A 102 -1.71 -3.02 6.41
C ALA A 102 -0.92 -1.90 5.69
N ALA A 103 -0.20 -2.25 4.61
CA ALA A 103 0.49 -1.29 3.77
C ALA A 103 -0.49 -0.40 2.96
N PHE A 104 -1.61 -0.95 2.51
CA PHE A 104 -2.69 -0.21 1.85
C PHE A 104 -3.31 0.85 2.77
N GLU A 105 -3.67 0.48 3.99
CA GLU A 105 -4.25 1.39 4.98
C GLU A 105 -3.27 2.49 5.40
N SER A 106 -2.00 2.15 5.61
CA SER A 106 -0.94 3.11 5.97
C SER A 106 -0.72 4.17 4.89
N SER A 107 -0.87 3.79 3.62
CA SER A 107 -0.68 4.70 2.48
C SER A 107 -1.94 5.51 2.13
N ALA A 108 -3.06 5.31 2.83
CA ALA A 108 -4.25 6.17 2.73
C ALA A 108 -4.21 7.36 3.72
N GLN A 109 -3.30 7.31 4.70
CA GLN A 109 -3.12 8.35 5.69
C GLN A 109 -2.11 9.39 5.16
N GLU A 110 -2.59 10.39 4.43
CA GLU A 110 -1.75 11.54 4.08
C GLU A 110 -1.21 12.20 5.36
N PRO A 111 0.06 12.63 5.41
CA PRO A 111 0.53 13.47 6.49
C PRO A 111 -0.25 14.78 6.45
N THR A 112 -1.09 15.04 7.44
CA THR A 112 -1.69 16.35 7.64
C THR A 112 -0.54 17.37 7.67
N PRO A 113 -0.45 18.32 6.72
CA PRO A 113 0.61 19.31 6.78
C PRO A 113 0.44 20.09 8.08
N ASP A 114 1.48 20.08 8.91
CA ASP A 114 1.50 20.81 10.17
C ASP A 114 1.14 22.28 9.89
N PRO A 115 0.07 22.84 10.50
CA PRO A 115 -0.31 24.23 10.30
C PRO A 115 0.73 25.23 10.84
N VAL A 116 1.81 24.74 11.47
CA VAL A 116 2.84 25.57 12.13
C VAL A 116 3.90 26.07 11.14
N ALA A 117 4.04 25.47 9.95
CA ALA A 117 5.10 25.83 9.00
C ALA A 117 4.88 27.17 8.25
N LEU A 118 3.65 27.73 8.29
CA LEU A 118 3.33 28.99 7.60
C LEU A 118 3.50 30.26 8.46
N GLY A 119 3.82 30.13 9.76
CA GLY A 119 3.97 31.27 10.67
C GLY A 119 5.39 31.79 10.87
N ALA A 120 6.41 31.04 10.44
CA ALA A 120 7.81 31.30 10.84
C ALA A 120 8.60 32.25 9.91
N LEU A 121 8.05 32.65 8.76
CA LEU A 121 8.77 33.50 7.80
C LEU A 121 8.40 35.00 7.83
N SER A 122 7.56 35.45 8.77
CA SER A 122 7.06 36.84 8.77
C SER A 122 7.45 37.71 9.97
N ARG A 123 8.41 37.29 10.83
CA ARG A 123 8.78 38.07 12.04
C ARG A 123 10.27 38.26 12.27
N THR A 124 11.03 38.65 11.24
CA THR A 124 12.45 39.02 11.42
C THR A 124 12.88 40.29 10.66
N GLN A 125 11.95 41.16 10.24
CA GLN A 125 12.31 42.42 9.55
C GLN A 125 12.01 43.73 10.31
N ASP A 126 11.50 43.70 11.55
CA ASP A 126 11.24 44.93 12.33
C ASP A 126 12.28 45.22 13.43
N ARG A 127 13.56 44.95 13.16
CA ARG A 127 14.61 45.31 14.14
C ARG A 127 15.94 45.73 13.51
N MET A 128 15.89 46.76 12.66
CA MET A 128 17.05 47.64 12.45
C MET A 128 16.58 49.09 12.47
N GLY A 129 16.65 49.69 13.66
CA GLY A 129 16.56 51.14 13.84
C GLY A 129 17.75 51.79 13.14
N TRP A 130 17.46 52.59 12.12
CA TRP A 130 18.40 53.51 11.51
C TRP A 130 18.63 54.70 12.46
N ASN A 131 19.81 54.76 13.07
CA ASN A 131 20.31 55.98 13.71
C ASN A 131 20.82 56.94 12.63
N HIS A 132 20.03 57.96 12.30
CA HIS A 132 20.55 59.16 11.65
C HIS A 132 21.15 60.09 12.70
N THR A 133 22.47 60.22 12.67
CA THR A 133 23.24 61.27 13.32
C THR A 133 23.02 62.59 12.58
N ASN A 134 22.42 63.58 13.25
CA ASN A 134 22.36 64.95 12.78
C ASN A 134 23.66 65.67 13.17
N GLY A 135 24.39 66.16 12.18
CA GLY A 135 25.37 67.23 12.39
C GLY A 135 24.73 68.57 12.06
N SER A 136 24.79 69.54 12.98
CA SER A 136 24.75 70.96 12.62
C SER A 136 25.30 71.86 13.74
N THR A 137 26.31 72.62 13.35
CA THR A 137 26.92 73.86 13.86
C THR A 137 26.19 74.66 14.95
N ALA A 138 26.94 75.06 16.00
CA ALA A 138 27.43 76.44 16.23
C ALA A 138 28.44 76.45 17.39
#